data_AF-A0A7V2S572-F1
#
_entry.id   AF-A0A7V2S572-F1
#
_cell.length_a   1.000
_cell.length_b   1.000
_cell.length_c   1.000
_cell.angle_alpha   90.00
_cell.angle_beta   90.00
_cell.angle_gamma   90.00
#
_symmetry.space_group_name_H-M   'P 1'
#
loop_
_entity.id
_entity.type
_entity.pdbx_description
1 polymer ?
#
loop_
_entity_poly.entity_id
_entity_poly.type
_entity_poly.pdbx_seq_one_letter_code
_entity_poly.pdbx_strand_id
1 'polypeptide(L)'
;MQVTNKTLLIIILWLPLYVMAAGLPGIPEVPKIPAFLPNIAQVPATQPMPIDGTWLITSLGKKIKIDSGRAYAVDGWLHLFVLDIQPGMVVQRNIMPTGPGRYRGEDLPLMGAFTANVQADRSLRFTVSSMLGPVSYSMMPVQLNNAQWFTQEMRKAGLIAQTSSPVSSSGYQFSSPSGGVNIENIQVPSGNTKTQSNCKNTVYDPATDSVHCSN
;
A
#
# COMPACT_ATOMS: atom_id res chain seq x y z
N MET A 1 2.19 4.23 -75.89
CA MET A 1 3.27 3.71 -75.05
C MET A 1 2.65 3.07 -73.82
N GLN A 2 2.62 1.73 -73.77
CA GLN A 2 2.08 0.94 -72.67
C GLN A 2 3.23 0.62 -71.71
N VAL A 3 3.11 0.99 -70.43
CA VAL A 3 4.10 0.65 -69.40
C VAL A 3 3.49 -0.39 -68.48
N THR A 4 3.94 -1.64 -68.66
CA THR A 4 3.52 -2.82 -67.89
C THR A 4 4.19 -2.80 -66.52
N ASN A 5 3.41 -2.63 -65.45
CA ASN A 5 3.94 -2.69 -64.09
C ASN A 5 3.78 -4.10 -63.53
N LYS A 6 4.91 -4.80 -63.33
CA LYS A 6 4.97 -6.16 -62.78
C LYS A 6 4.74 -6.10 -61.27
N THR A 7 3.59 -6.58 -60.81
CA THR A 7 3.29 -6.81 -59.40
C THR A 7 4.19 -7.92 -58.86
N LEU A 8 5.18 -7.54 -58.03
CA LEU A 8 6.03 -8.48 -57.29
C LEU A 8 5.27 -8.92 -56.02
N LEU A 9 4.88 -10.19 -55.97
CA LEU A 9 4.24 -10.81 -54.82
C LEU A 9 5.30 -11.07 -53.73
N ILE A 10 5.27 -10.31 -52.65
CA ILE A 10 6.10 -10.56 -51.45
C ILE A 10 5.29 -11.44 -50.51
N ILE A 11 5.63 -12.74 -50.48
CA ILE A 11 5.09 -13.70 -49.50
C ILE A 11 5.87 -13.49 -48.20
N ILE A 12 5.28 -12.75 -47.26
CA ILE A 12 5.80 -12.64 -45.89
C ILE A 12 5.39 -13.91 -45.15
N LEU A 13 6.34 -14.84 -45.02
CA LEU A 13 6.22 -16.04 -44.21
C LEU A 13 6.08 -15.63 -42.73
N TRP A 14 4.88 -15.76 -42.18
CA TRP A 14 4.64 -15.66 -40.74
C TRP A 14 5.19 -16.93 -40.06
N LEU A 15 6.42 -16.86 -39.56
CA LEU A 15 6.95 -17.84 -38.61
C LEU A 15 6.56 -17.40 -37.19
N PRO A 16 5.68 -18.13 -36.47
CA PRO A 16 5.52 -17.92 -35.04
C PRO A 16 6.80 -18.40 -34.35
N LEU A 17 7.63 -17.47 -33.88
CA LEU A 17 8.79 -17.77 -33.05
C LEU A 17 8.28 -18.15 -31.65
N TYR A 18 7.82 -19.40 -31.49
CA TYR A 18 7.61 -20.02 -30.19
C TYR A 18 8.99 -20.29 -29.57
N VAL A 19 9.52 -19.31 -28.84
CA VAL A 19 10.68 -19.53 -27.97
C VAL A 19 10.17 -20.32 -26.77
N MET A 20 10.22 -21.65 -26.86
CA MET A 20 10.18 -22.51 -25.69
C MET A 20 11.49 -22.30 -24.94
N ALA A 21 11.47 -21.48 -23.88
CA ALA A 21 12.57 -21.39 -22.93
C ALA A 21 12.64 -22.68 -22.11
N ALA A 22 13.15 -23.75 -22.72
CA ALA A 22 13.60 -24.93 -21.98
C ALA A 22 14.88 -24.56 -21.25
N GLY A 23 14.88 -24.68 -19.91
CA GLY A 23 16.06 -24.44 -19.08
C GLY A 23 17.25 -25.25 -19.58
N LEU A 24 18.41 -24.60 -19.67
CA LEU A 24 19.66 -25.27 -20.05
C LEU A 24 19.98 -26.35 -18.98
N PRO A 25 20.10 -27.63 -19.36
CA PRO A 25 20.50 -28.66 -18.42
C PRO A 25 21.95 -28.42 -17.99
N GLY A 26 22.19 -28.31 -16.67
CA GLY A 26 23.56 -28.33 -16.11
C GLY A 26 24.01 -27.08 -15.35
N ILE A 27 23.18 -26.05 -15.19
CA ILE A 27 23.46 -25.00 -14.21
C ILE A 27 22.82 -25.45 -12.88
N PRO A 28 23.58 -25.74 -11.82
CA PRO A 28 23.00 -26.07 -10.51
C PRO A 28 22.13 -24.90 -10.05
N GLU A 29 20.86 -25.18 -9.76
CA GLU A 29 19.94 -24.17 -9.24
C GLU A 29 20.49 -23.71 -7.87
N VAL A 30 20.77 -22.42 -7.74
CA VAL A 30 21.24 -21.85 -6.46
C VAL A 30 20.14 -22.11 -5.42
N PRO A 31 20.43 -22.81 -4.30
CA PRO A 31 19.43 -23.08 -3.28
C PRO A 31 18.82 -21.78 -2.77
N LYS A 32 17.50 -21.62 -2.96
CA LYS A 32 16.73 -20.49 -2.42
C LYS A 32 16.42 -20.79 -0.96
N ILE A 33 16.66 -19.82 -0.08
CA ILE A 33 16.35 -19.93 1.34
C ILE A 33 15.13 -19.04 1.60
N PRO A 34 14.07 -19.55 2.27
CA PRO A 34 12.95 -18.71 2.66
C PRO A 34 13.44 -17.46 3.39
N ALA A 35 12.93 -16.29 3.01
CA ALA A 35 13.25 -15.08 3.74
C ALA A 35 12.79 -15.22 5.21
N PHE A 36 13.61 -14.76 6.15
CA PHE A 36 13.29 -14.79 7.59
C PHE A 36 12.27 -13.72 7.98
N LEU A 37 11.19 -13.63 7.21
CA LEU A 37 10.13 -12.64 7.38
C LEU A 37 8.92 -13.30 8.05
N PRO A 38 8.26 -12.60 8.98
CA PRO A 38 7.05 -13.10 9.58
C PRO A 38 5.90 -13.11 8.56
N ASN A 39 4.96 -14.03 8.71
CA ASN A 39 3.72 -14.01 7.97
C ASN A 39 2.72 -13.00 8.56
N ILE A 40 1.73 -12.59 7.76
CA ILE A 40 0.68 -11.63 8.18
C ILE A 40 -0.03 -12.03 9.49
N ALA A 41 -0.19 -13.33 9.75
CA ALA A 41 -0.81 -13.83 10.98
C ALA A 41 0.02 -13.56 12.24
N GLN A 42 1.32 -13.28 12.10
CA GLN A 42 2.27 -13.08 13.20
C GLN A 42 2.52 -11.60 13.51
N VAL A 43 2.12 -10.69 12.62
CA VAL A 43 2.28 -9.23 12.82
C VAL A 43 0.89 -8.61 12.90
N PRO A 44 0.42 -8.18 14.08
CA PRO A 44 -0.90 -7.58 14.23
C PRO A 44 -1.10 -6.33 13.35
N ALA A 45 -2.33 -6.12 12.91
CA ALA A 45 -2.75 -4.84 12.35
C ALA A 45 -2.77 -3.78 13.45
N THR A 46 -2.50 -2.53 13.07
CA THR A 46 -2.69 -1.33 13.89
C THR A 46 -3.91 -0.56 13.39
N GLN A 47 -3.82 0.76 13.22
CA GLN A 47 -4.94 1.59 12.79
C GLN A 47 -4.98 1.69 11.25
N PRO A 48 -6.18 1.66 10.63
CA PRO A 48 -6.32 1.94 9.20
C PRO A 48 -5.73 3.29 8.81
N MET A 49 -5.23 3.40 7.58
CA MET A 49 -4.55 4.59 7.05
C MET A 49 -5.00 5.01 5.65
N PRO A 50 -4.80 6.30 5.28
CA PRO A 50 -5.13 6.78 3.93
C PRO A 50 -4.37 6.02 2.82
N ILE A 51 -3.21 5.45 3.14
CA ILE A 51 -2.37 4.70 2.21
C ILE A 51 -2.71 3.20 2.15
N ASP A 52 -3.70 2.72 2.90
CA ASP A 52 -4.09 1.32 2.83
C ASP A 52 -4.60 0.96 1.43
N GLY A 53 -4.12 -0.17 0.90
CA GLY A 53 -4.36 -0.56 -0.48
C GLY A 53 -3.25 -1.44 -1.07
N THR A 54 -3.39 -1.78 -2.34
CA THR A 54 -2.38 -2.48 -3.13
C THR A 54 -1.49 -1.49 -3.86
N TRP A 55 -0.18 -1.70 -3.76
CA TRP A 55 0.86 -0.83 -4.29
C TRP A 55 1.87 -1.63 -5.12
N LEU A 56 2.37 -1.04 -6.19
CA LEU A 56 3.42 -1.59 -7.04
C LEU A 56 4.76 -0.99 -6.66
N ILE A 57 5.71 -1.80 -6.20
CA ILE A 57 7.11 -1.40 -6.06
C ILE A 57 7.70 -1.25 -7.47
N THR A 58 7.93 0.00 -7.88
CA THR A 58 8.28 0.34 -9.27
C THR A 58 9.58 -0.30 -9.75
N SER A 59 10.60 -0.35 -8.89
CA SER A 59 11.91 -0.92 -9.22
C SER A 59 11.91 -2.44 -9.38
N LEU A 60 10.92 -3.15 -8.80
CA LEU A 60 10.83 -4.61 -8.82
C LEU A 60 9.72 -5.15 -9.72
N GLY A 61 8.75 -4.29 -10.08
CA GLY A 61 7.52 -4.72 -10.73
C GLY A 61 6.76 -5.74 -9.88
N LYS A 62 6.71 -5.54 -8.55
CA LYS A 62 6.08 -6.45 -7.58
C LYS A 62 5.06 -5.71 -6.73
N LYS A 63 3.93 -6.36 -6.47
CA LYS A 63 2.85 -5.81 -5.66
C LYS A 63 3.01 -6.18 -4.19
N ILE A 64 2.67 -5.23 -3.34
CA ILE A 64 2.43 -5.43 -1.92
C ILE A 64 1.07 -4.87 -1.55
N LYS A 65 0.55 -5.26 -0.38
CA LYS A 65 -0.64 -4.66 0.21
C LYS A 65 -0.27 -3.99 1.52
N ILE A 66 -0.55 -2.70 1.64
CA ILE A 66 -0.53 -1.96 2.89
C ILE A 66 -1.91 -2.13 3.53
N ASP A 67 -1.92 -2.58 4.78
CA ASP A 67 -3.11 -2.84 5.57
C ASP A 67 -2.84 -2.46 7.01
N SER A 68 -3.45 -1.36 7.47
CA SER A 68 -3.52 -1.01 8.89
C SER A 68 -2.15 -1.08 9.59
N GLY A 69 -1.16 -0.34 9.07
CA GLY A 69 0.14 -0.22 9.73
C GLY A 69 1.17 -1.32 9.45
N ARG A 70 0.86 -2.27 8.55
CA ARG A 70 1.80 -3.28 8.04
C ARG A 70 1.67 -3.39 6.53
N ALA A 71 2.69 -3.90 5.86
CA ALA A 71 2.61 -4.24 4.45
C ALA A 71 3.17 -5.64 4.18
N TYR A 72 2.48 -6.39 3.34
CA TYR A 72 2.85 -7.78 3.00
C TYR A 72 2.89 -8.00 1.50
N ALA A 73 3.72 -8.95 1.08
CA ALA A 73 3.89 -9.33 -0.31
C ALA A 73 2.58 -9.88 -0.90
N VAL A 74 2.20 -9.37 -2.06
CA VAL A 74 1.13 -9.95 -2.89
C VAL A 74 1.75 -10.82 -3.98
N ASP A 75 2.78 -10.29 -4.64
CA ASP A 75 3.62 -11.07 -5.55
C ASP A 75 4.87 -11.55 -4.81
N GLY A 76 5.34 -12.77 -5.09
CA GLY A 76 6.63 -13.25 -4.56
C GLY A 76 7.84 -12.73 -5.36
N TRP A 77 9.00 -12.63 -4.72
CA TRP A 77 10.26 -12.30 -5.39
C TRP A 77 11.50 -12.77 -4.62
N LEU A 78 12.61 -12.89 -5.35
CA LEU A 78 13.92 -13.18 -4.79
C LEU A 78 14.62 -11.86 -4.41
N HIS A 79 14.91 -11.69 -3.13
CA HIS A 79 15.67 -10.57 -2.59
C HIS A 79 17.15 -10.96 -2.43
N LEU A 80 18.07 -10.12 -2.92
CA LEU A 80 19.53 -10.34 -2.85
C LEU A 80 19.96 -11.75 -3.32
N PHE A 81 19.36 -12.25 -4.42
CA PHE A 81 19.67 -13.53 -5.07
C PHE A 81 19.39 -14.83 -4.28
N VAL A 82 19.10 -14.78 -2.98
CA VAL A 82 18.94 -16.00 -2.16
C VAL A 82 17.65 -16.01 -1.34
N LEU A 83 17.19 -14.84 -0.88
CA LEU A 83 16.05 -14.76 0.05
C LEU A 83 14.73 -14.76 -0.72
N ASP A 84 13.98 -15.85 -0.63
CA ASP A 84 12.68 -16.00 -1.27
C ASP A 84 11.58 -15.34 -0.43
N ILE A 85 11.07 -14.21 -0.90
CA ILE A 85 9.93 -13.51 -0.30
C ILE A 85 8.65 -14.04 -0.95
N GLN A 86 7.81 -14.66 -0.14
CA GLN A 86 6.59 -15.33 -0.59
C GLN A 86 5.35 -14.47 -0.31
N PRO A 87 4.26 -14.65 -1.07
CA PRO A 87 2.98 -13.99 -0.79
C PRO A 87 2.53 -14.20 0.66
N GLY A 88 2.07 -13.14 1.30
CA GLY A 88 1.64 -13.15 2.72
C GLY A 88 2.77 -12.89 3.72
N MET A 89 4.03 -12.89 3.31
CA MET A 89 5.14 -12.44 4.15
C MET A 89 5.10 -10.93 4.33
N VAL A 90 5.27 -10.48 5.57
CA VAL A 90 5.31 -9.06 5.93
C VAL A 90 6.67 -8.49 5.55
N VAL A 91 6.67 -7.42 4.77
CA VAL A 91 7.87 -6.73 4.31
C VAL A 91 8.05 -5.37 4.95
N GLN A 92 6.97 -4.79 5.49
CA GLN A 92 7.01 -3.57 6.28
C GLN A 92 6.10 -3.67 7.49
N ARG A 93 6.50 -3.08 8.62
CA ARG A 93 5.68 -3.06 9.84
C ARG A 93 5.80 -1.74 10.59
N ASN A 94 4.94 -1.56 11.58
CA ASN A 94 4.91 -0.36 12.44
C ASN A 94 4.79 0.93 11.62
N ILE A 95 4.04 0.86 10.50
CA ILE A 95 3.82 2.01 9.63
C ILE A 95 2.90 2.98 10.37
N MET A 96 3.37 4.21 10.57
CA MET A 96 2.67 5.24 11.33
C MET A 96 2.75 6.58 10.58
N PRO A 97 1.67 7.37 10.57
CA PRO A 97 1.71 8.72 10.04
C PRO A 97 2.52 9.64 10.96
N THR A 98 3.27 10.56 10.36
CA THR A 98 4.05 11.59 11.07
C THR A 98 3.64 13.01 10.68
N GLY A 99 2.68 13.13 9.76
CA GLY A 99 2.15 14.38 9.23
C GLY A 99 1.40 14.12 7.92
N PRO A 100 0.77 15.14 7.33
CA PRO A 100 0.03 14.99 6.09
C PRO A 100 0.88 14.37 4.97
N GLY A 101 0.50 13.19 4.51
CA GLY A 101 1.21 12.45 3.46
C GLY A 101 2.61 11.98 3.85
N ARG A 102 2.95 11.96 5.15
CA ARG A 102 4.27 11.54 5.65
C ARG A 102 4.12 10.36 6.62
N TYR A 103 4.95 9.35 6.45
CA TYR A 103 4.90 8.11 7.22
C TYR A 103 6.30 7.67 7.64
N ARG A 104 6.37 6.87 8.70
CA ARG A 104 7.58 6.15 9.13
C ARG A 104 7.24 4.69 9.44
N GLY A 105 8.23 3.83 9.44
CA GLY A 105 8.08 2.42 9.83
C GLY A 105 9.39 1.64 9.72
N GLU A 106 9.29 0.33 9.63
CA GLU A 106 10.42 -0.58 9.43
C GLU A 106 10.26 -1.36 8.13
N ASP A 107 11.33 -1.44 7.33
CA ASP A 107 11.45 -2.28 6.14
C ASP A 107 12.27 -3.52 6.53
N LEU A 108 11.61 -4.69 6.51
CA LEU A 108 12.18 -5.93 7.04
C LEU A 108 13.21 -6.55 6.10
N PRO A 109 12.98 -6.66 4.77
CA PRO A 109 14.00 -7.13 3.83
C PRO A 109 15.27 -6.28 3.87
N LEU A 110 15.12 -4.96 3.99
CA LEU A 110 16.23 -4.02 4.03
C LEU A 110 16.75 -3.74 5.45
N MET A 111 16.19 -4.42 6.46
CA MET A 111 16.58 -4.37 7.87
C MET A 111 16.81 -2.95 8.41
N GLY A 112 15.88 -2.03 8.14
CA GLY A 112 16.08 -0.62 8.45
C GLY A 112 14.79 0.14 8.69
N ALA A 113 14.89 1.27 9.40
CA ALA A 113 13.79 2.21 9.52
C ALA A 113 13.60 2.94 8.19
N PHE A 114 12.34 3.17 7.79
CA PHE A 114 12.01 3.95 6.62
C PHE A 114 11.25 5.23 6.96
N THR A 115 11.36 6.20 6.07
CA THR A 115 10.42 7.32 5.92
C THR A 115 9.78 7.27 4.55
N ALA A 116 8.52 7.66 4.44
CA ALA A 116 7.79 7.70 3.18
C ALA A 116 7.00 9.01 3.03
N ASN A 117 6.99 9.55 1.82
CA ASN A 117 6.24 10.77 1.49
C ASN A 117 5.38 10.55 0.25
N VAL A 118 4.10 10.94 0.33
CA VAL A 118 3.21 11.03 -0.82
C VAL A 118 3.73 12.12 -1.77
N GLN A 119 3.69 11.83 -3.06
CA GLN A 119 4.10 12.74 -4.13
C GLN A 119 2.87 13.26 -4.90
N ALA A 120 3.05 14.32 -5.70
CA ALA A 120 1.96 14.91 -6.49
C ALA A 120 1.34 13.94 -7.51
N ASP A 121 2.13 12.98 -8.01
CA ASP A 121 1.70 11.92 -8.92
C ASP A 121 1.00 10.74 -8.20
N ARG A 122 0.69 10.88 -6.91
CA ARG A 122 0.08 9.86 -6.03
C ARG A 122 1.02 8.72 -5.63
N SER A 123 2.28 8.73 -6.06
CA SER A 123 3.25 7.73 -5.61
C SER A 123 3.67 7.96 -4.15
N LEU A 124 4.20 6.92 -3.52
CA LEU A 124 4.93 7.01 -2.27
C LEU A 124 6.42 6.91 -2.57
N ARG A 125 7.22 7.86 -2.08
CA ARG A 125 8.69 7.80 -2.12
C ARG A 125 9.22 7.38 -0.76
N PHE A 126 9.94 6.26 -0.73
CA PHE A 126 10.55 5.68 0.46
C PHE A 126 12.05 5.99 0.52
N THR A 127 12.56 6.17 1.74
CA THR A 127 13.99 6.12 2.05
C THR A 127 14.18 5.23 3.27
N VAL A 128 15.02 4.22 3.16
CA VAL A 128 15.32 3.23 4.20
C VAL A 128 16.77 3.40 4.65
N SER A 129 16.98 3.53 5.95
CA SER A 129 18.30 3.55 6.56
C SER A 129 18.75 2.12 6.85
N SER A 130 19.29 1.44 5.83
CA SER A 130 19.73 0.05 5.92
C SER A 130 21.18 -0.08 6.40
N MET A 131 21.54 -1.30 6.83
CA MET A 131 22.89 -1.61 7.31
C MET A 131 23.99 -1.35 6.26
N LEU A 132 23.69 -1.53 4.96
CA LEU A 132 24.63 -1.36 3.85
C LEU A 132 24.58 0.04 3.22
N GLY A 133 23.91 1.00 3.85
CA GLY A 133 23.71 2.36 3.35
C GLY A 133 22.24 2.65 2.99
N PRO A 134 21.91 3.92 2.73
CA PRO A 134 20.53 4.33 2.46
C PRO A 134 20.04 3.79 1.11
N VAL A 135 18.80 3.31 1.09
CA VAL A 135 18.12 2.83 -0.12
C VAL A 135 16.86 3.66 -0.35
N SER A 136 16.62 4.08 -1.59
CA SER A 136 15.38 4.78 -1.97
C SER A 136 14.67 4.02 -3.06
N TYR A 137 13.34 3.97 -2.97
CA TYR A 137 12.47 3.42 -4.00
C TYR A 137 11.10 4.11 -3.98
N SER A 138 10.30 3.85 -5.00
CA SER A 138 8.95 4.40 -5.12
C SER A 138 7.91 3.31 -5.30
N MET A 139 6.72 3.57 -4.77
CA MET A 139 5.55 2.74 -4.98
C MET A 139 4.44 3.53 -5.68
N MET A 140 3.81 2.93 -6.69
CA MET A 140 2.64 3.48 -7.35
C MET A 140 1.36 2.80 -6.85
N PRO A 141 0.26 3.53 -6.63
CA PRO A 141 -0.98 2.93 -6.19
C PRO A 141 -1.57 2.08 -7.33
N VAL A 142 -1.90 0.83 -7.04
CA VAL A 142 -2.68 -0.03 -7.95
C VAL A 142 -4.16 0.07 -7.60
N GLN A 143 -4.47 -0.02 -6.31
CA GLN A 143 -5.83 0.11 -5.78
C GLN A 143 -5.75 0.64 -4.35
N LEU A 144 -6.51 1.69 -4.04
CA LEU A 144 -6.62 2.22 -2.68
C LEU A 144 -7.88 1.69 -2.03
N ASN A 145 -7.80 1.30 -0.74
CA ASN A 145 -8.97 0.90 0.02
C ASN A 145 -9.94 2.08 0.22
N ASN A 146 -9.39 3.30 0.38
CA ASN A 146 -10.18 4.53 0.47
C ASN A 146 -9.55 5.69 -0.32
N ALA A 147 -9.89 5.78 -1.61
CA ALA A 147 -9.36 6.81 -2.50
C ALA A 147 -9.74 8.25 -2.09
N GLN A 148 -10.90 8.43 -1.45
CA GLN A 148 -11.33 9.73 -0.96
C GLN A 148 -10.47 10.21 0.22
N TRP A 149 -10.18 9.32 1.17
CA TRP A 149 -9.30 9.62 2.29
C TRP A 149 -7.89 9.96 1.82
N PHE A 150 -7.34 9.17 0.90
CA PHE A 150 -6.04 9.46 0.30
C PHE A 150 -6.02 10.82 -0.39
N THR A 151 -7.08 11.19 -1.11
CA THR A 151 -7.20 12.52 -1.74
C THR A 151 -7.24 13.64 -0.71
N GLN A 152 -7.94 13.46 0.41
CA GLN A 152 -7.95 14.43 1.50
C GLN A 152 -6.55 14.58 2.12
N GLU A 153 -5.83 13.48 2.30
CA GLU A 153 -4.47 13.47 2.81
C GLU A 153 -3.51 14.23 1.89
N MET A 154 -3.60 14.01 0.58
CA MET A 154 -2.84 14.78 -0.41
C MET A 154 -3.15 16.28 -0.36
N ARG A 155 -4.42 16.66 -0.15
CA ARG A 155 -4.82 18.07 0.00
C ARG A 155 -4.26 18.68 1.28
N LYS A 156 -4.30 17.96 2.40
CA LYS A 156 -3.67 18.39 3.67
C LYS A 156 -2.16 18.54 3.52
N ALA A 157 -1.53 17.73 2.66
CA ALA A 157 -0.11 17.81 2.32
C ALA A 157 0.23 18.93 1.31
N GLY A 158 -0.75 19.66 0.78
CA GLY A 158 -0.54 20.69 -0.24
C GLY A 158 -0.13 20.16 -1.61
N LEU A 159 -0.35 18.86 -1.88
CA LEU A 159 0.05 18.20 -3.12
C LEU A 159 -0.98 18.35 -4.25
N ILE A 160 -2.21 18.74 -3.90
CA ILE A 160 -3.29 19.07 -4.82
C ILE A 160 -3.98 20.34 -4.34
N ALA A 161 -4.51 21.13 -5.29
CA ALA A 161 -5.11 22.42 -5.01
C ALA A 161 -6.22 22.33 -3.95
N GLN A 162 -6.16 23.24 -2.97
CA GLN A 162 -7.25 23.46 -2.02
C GLN A 162 -8.33 24.29 -2.70
N THR A 163 -9.50 23.70 -2.94
CA THR A 163 -10.71 24.49 -3.12
C THR A 163 -11.12 25.00 -1.73
N SER A 164 -10.53 26.13 -1.34
CA SER A 164 -10.85 27.00 -0.18
C SER A 164 -11.09 26.34 1.20
N SER A 165 -10.05 26.32 2.04
CA SER A 165 -10.07 26.73 3.47
C SER A 165 -8.67 26.56 4.11
N PRO A 166 -8.18 27.51 4.91
CA PRO A 166 -6.84 27.44 5.52
C PRO A 166 -6.78 26.42 6.67
N VAL A 167 -5.81 25.51 6.63
CA VAL A 167 -5.54 24.55 7.71
C VAL A 167 -4.49 25.15 8.65
N SER A 168 -4.90 25.50 9.87
CA SER A 168 -4.01 25.96 10.95
C SER A 168 -3.10 24.82 11.44
N SER A 169 -1.80 25.09 11.50
CA SER A 169 -0.77 24.19 12.02
C SER A 169 -0.78 24.17 13.55
N SER A 170 -1.60 23.29 14.13
CA SER A 170 -1.40 22.74 15.48
C SER A 170 -1.37 21.22 15.32
N GLY A 171 -0.49 20.53 16.06
CA GLY A 171 -0.08 19.12 15.89
C GLY A 171 -0.99 18.23 15.04
N TYR A 172 -0.42 17.52 14.05
CA TYR A 172 -1.17 16.60 13.19
C TYR A 172 -1.93 15.57 14.04
N GLN A 173 -3.25 15.74 14.13
CA GLN A 173 -4.14 14.71 14.64
C GLN A 173 -4.55 13.83 13.46
N PHE A 174 -4.09 12.58 13.49
CA PHE A 174 -4.51 11.56 12.55
C PHE A 174 -6.00 11.27 12.78
N SER A 175 -6.85 11.65 11.81
CA SER A 175 -8.28 11.36 11.86
C SER A 175 -8.66 10.42 10.72
N SER A 176 -9.26 9.30 11.09
CA SER A 176 -9.94 8.41 10.14
C SER A 176 -11.16 9.12 9.55
N PRO A 177 -11.48 8.93 8.25
CA PRO A 177 -12.67 9.52 7.65
C PRO A 177 -13.89 8.98 8.38
N SER A 178 -14.84 9.88 8.64
CA SER A 178 -16.16 9.66 9.25
C SER A 178 -17.11 8.84 8.36
N GLY A 179 -16.58 7.88 7.61
CA GLY A 179 -17.33 6.83 6.91
C GLY A 179 -17.56 5.57 7.76
N GLY A 180 -17.03 5.53 8.99
CA GLY A 180 -17.68 4.76 10.05
C GLY A 180 -18.97 5.48 10.44
N VAL A 181 -20.07 4.74 10.54
CA VAL A 181 -21.43 5.23 10.84
C VAL A 181 -21.38 6.44 11.76
N ASN A 182 -21.92 7.56 11.28
CA ASN A 182 -22.08 8.76 12.09
C ASN A 182 -23.16 8.48 13.14
N ILE A 183 -22.76 8.05 14.35
CA ILE A 183 -23.69 7.73 15.46
C ILE A 183 -24.36 9.00 16.01
N GLU A 184 -23.96 10.19 15.56
CA GLU A 184 -24.63 11.45 15.93
C GLU A 184 -26.04 11.62 15.35
N ASN A 185 -26.51 10.72 14.46
CA ASN A 185 -27.85 10.85 13.90
C ASN A 185 -28.61 9.52 13.73
N ILE A 186 -28.43 8.57 14.64
CA ILE A 186 -29.43 7.52 14.82
C ILE A 186 -30.59 8.15 15.58
N GLN A 187 -31.71 8.43 14.90
CA GLN A 187 -32.99 8.62 15.56
C GLN A 187 -33.33 7.30 16.27
N VAL A 188 -32.96 7.21 17.53
CA VAL A 188 -33.39 6.16 18.43
C VAL A 188 -34.90 6.34 18.66
N PRO A 189 -35.74 5.33 18.42
CA PRO A 189 -37.13 5.36 18.85
C PRO A 189 -37.19 5.61 20.36
N SER A 190 -37.97 6.62 20.74
CA SER A 190 -38.19 7.12 22.09
C SER A 190 -38.04 6.05 23.19
N GLY A 191 -37.03 6.21 24.04
CA GLY A 191 -36.82 5.34 25.21
C GLY A 191 -35.56 5.70 26.01
N ASN A 192 -35.69 6.66 26.92
CA ASN A 192 -34.74 7.03 27.98
C ASN A 192 -33.34 7.52 27.59
N THR A 193 -33.22 8.84 27.57
CA THR A 193 -32.00 9.65 27.45
C THR A 193 -30.99 9.40 28.58
N LYS A 194 -29.85 8.80 28.25
CA LYS A 194 -28.54 9.25 28.74
C LYS A 194 -27.72 9.70 27.55
N THR A 195 -27.45 10.99 27.47
CA THR A 195 -26.66 11.64 26.43
C THR A 195 -25.27 11.01 26.37
N GLN A 196 -24.86 10.51 25.20
CA GLN A 196 -23.53 9.93 24.92
C GLN A 196 -22.37 10.93 25.06
N SER A 197 -22.64 12.19 25.38
CA SER A 197 -21.65 13.28 25.49
C SER A 197 -20.64 13.13 26.63
N ASN A 198 -20.72 12.07 27.45
CA ASN A 198 -19.83 11.83 28.60
C ASN A 198 -19.06 10.51 28.55
N CYS A 199 -19.03 9.79 27.42
CA CYS A 199 -18.28 8.54 27.34
C CYS A 199 -16.78 8.81 27.12
N LYS A 200 -15.95 8.41 28.09
CA LYS A 200 -14.48 8.55 28.01
C LYS A 200 -13.85 7.53 27.06
N ASN A 201 -14.40 6.32 26.97
CA ASN A 201 -13.94 5.25 26.09
C ASN A 201 -15.14 4.55 25.45
N THR A 202 -15.12 4.41 24.12
CA THR A 202 -16.07 3.61 23.36
C THR A 202 -15.39 2.34 22.85
N VAL A 203 -16.08 1.22 22.96
CA VAL A 203 -15.62 -0.10 22.45
C VAL A 203 -16.62 -0.56 21.40
N TYR A 204 -16.10 -0.96 20.24
CA TYR A 204 -16.90 -1.54 19.15
C TYR A 204 -17.02 -3.06 19.35
N ASP A 205 -18.25 -3.57 19.37
CA ASP A 205 -18.54 -5.01 19.37
C ASP A 205 -18.91 -5.46 17.95
N PRO A 206 -18.06 -6.24 17.27
CA PRO A 206 -18.33 -6.73 15.92
C PRO A 206 -19.40 -7.82 15.87
N ALA A 207 -19.77 -8.46 16.99
CA ALA A 207 -20.79 -9.51 17.01
C ALA A 207 -22.22 -8.96 16.97
N THR A 208 -22.41 -7.74 17.47
CA THR A 208 -23.72 -7.08 17.59
C THR A 208 -23.85 -5.83 16.74
N ASP A 209 -22.77 -5.46 16.03
CA ASP A 209 -22.63 -4.20 15.29
C ASP A 209 -23.03 -2.98 16.14
N SER A 210 -22.58 -2.97 17.39
CA SER A 210 -22.95 -1.95 18.36
C SER A 210 -21.73 -1.36 19.07
N VAL A 211 -21.89 -0.12 19.52
CA VAL A 211 -20.86 0.60 20.28
C VAL A 211 -21.34 0.75 21.71
N HIS A 212 -20.52 0.28 22.65
CA HIS A 212 -20.79 0.41 24.08
C HIS A 212 -19.80 1.37 24.73
N CYS A 213 -20.26 2.10 25.74
CA CYS A 213 -19.38 2.88 26.59
C CYS A 213 -18.80 1.96 27.68
N SER A 214 -17.48 1.90 27.76
CA SER A 214 -16.80 1.24 28.88
C SER A 214 -16.54 2.26 29.97
N ASN A 215 -16.94 1.95 31.20
CA ASN A 215 -16.43 2.64 32.38
C ASN A 215 -14.97 2.28 32.64
#